data_AF-A0A4R6R7A4-F1
#
_entry.id   AF-A0A4R6R7A4-F1
#
_cell.length_a   1.000
_cell.length_b   1.000
_cell.length_c   1.000
_cell.angle_alpha   90.00
_cell.angle_beta   90.00
_cell.angle_gamma   90.00
#
_symmetry.space_group_name_H-M   'P 1'
#
loop_
_entity.id
_entity.type
_entity.pdbx_description
1 polymer ?
#
loop_
_entity_poly.entity_id
_entity_poly.type
_entity_poly.pdbx_seq_one_letter_code
_entity_poly.pdbx_strand_id
1 'polypeptide(L)'
;MTGRRPARGAPRAGFVLVEALATLAIGAFVVAGLAGLITVVIRLGDRTAADLERRETIGRAVAGLEREIRGMSRGRFAGERHGDFLFAGGSDRLLFTLDRPDATGLLATAAVAYRAGVVEDRAVLLRTEAPVRPDLDDARTLVFPAPVRLYQGDLRVAFAYFAAQADGSGEVLTDDWTKPGKLPAAIRIALTDRAGTLVDSVRVPILVDAEPGCAVEGKGFCSLADQQRQGEGAAPQGEPGARPNRNRNGPAAARVR
;
A
#
# COMPACT_ATOMS: atom_id res chain seq x y z
N MET A 1 41.08 -23.57 103.05
CA MET A 1 40.01 -23.78 102.07
C MET A 1 39.50 -22.42 101.60
N THR A 2 40.06 -21.90 100.50
CA THR A 2 39.70 -20.58 99.96
C THR A 2 39.08 -20.76 98.58
N GLY A 3 37.80 -20.39 98.49
CA GLY A 3 36.96 -20.55 97.30
C GLY A 3 37.27 -19.54 96.22
N ARG A 4 37.35 -20.03 94.97
CA ARG A 4 37.45 -19.21 93.76
C ARG A 4 36.06 -19.17 93.11
N ARG A 5 35.38 -18.02 93.22
CA ARG A 5 34.12 -17.77 92.49
C ARG A 5 34.46 -17.42 91.03
N PRO A 6 33.76 -17.98 90.02
CA PRO A 6 33.87 -17.51 88.65
C PRO A 6 33.19 -16.14 88.51
N ALA A 7 33.85 -15.22 87.81
CA ALA A 7 33.28 -13.94 87.42
C ALA A 7 32.08 -14.19 86.48
N ARG A 8 30.90 -13.73 86.88
CA ARG A 8 29.73 -13.66 86.01
C ARG A 8 30.04 -12.66 84.89
N GLY A 9 29.99 -13.13 83.64
CA GLY A 9 30.12 -12.29 82.46
C GLY A 9 29.10 -11.16 82.46
N ALA A 10 29.56 -9.94 82.18
CA ALA A 10 28.72 -8.77 82.05
C ALA A 10 27.71 -8.95 80.90
N PRO A 11 26.46 -8.48 81.05
CA PRO A 11 25.44 -8.61 80.02
C PRO A 11 25.80 -7.76 78.79
N ARG A 12 25.94 -8.40 77.62
CA ARG A 12 26.06 -7.79 76.28
C ARG A 12 24.71 -7.16 75.83
N ALA A 13 24.17 -6.22 76.61
CA ALA A 13 22.82 -5.68 76.41
C ALA A 13 22.74 -4.46 75.47
N GLY A 14 23.86 -3.91 74.99
CA GLY A 14 23.89 -2.69 74.17
C GLY A 14 23.83 -2.88 72.65
N PHE A 15 24.10 -4.08 72.12
CA PHE A 15 24.24 -4.31 70.68
C PHE A 15 22.93 -4.61 69.94
N VAL A 16 21.89 -5.08 70.64
CA VAL A 16 20.63 -5.55 70.02
C VAL A 16 19.86 -4.42 69.34
N LEU A 17 19.87 -3.21 69.91
CA LEU A 17 19.18 -2.05 69.32
C LEU A 17 19.86 -1.61 68.01
N VAL A 18 21.20 -1.59 67.99
CA VAL A 18 21.98 -1.20 66.80
C VAL A 18 21.80 -2.22 65.68
N GLU A 19 21.76 -3.51 66.01
CA GLU A 19 21.53 -4.59 65.06
C GLU A 19 20.09 -4.56 64.48
N ALA A 20 19.09 -4.28 65.31
CA ALA A 20 17.72 -4.09 64.85
C ALA A 20 17.58 -2.88 63.92
N LEU A 21 18.25 -1.76 64.22
CA LEU A 21 18.27 -0.59 63.34
C LEU A 21 18.99 -0.87 62.01
N ALA A 22 20.09 -1.62 62.04
CA ALA A 22 20.81 -2.00 60.82
C ALA A 22 19.97 -2.91 59.92
N THR A 23 19.29 -3.91 60.50
CA THR A 23 18.40 -4.80 59.74
C THR A 23 17.19 -4.07 59.16
N LEU A 24 16.59 -3.14 59.92
CA LEU A 24 15.53 -2.26 59.42
C LEU A 24 16.01 -1.35 58.27
N ALA A 25 17.20 -0.75 58.41
CA ALA A 25 17.78 0.09 57.37
C ALA A 25 18.04 -0.71 56.09
N ILE A 26 18.66 -1.89 56.20
CA ILE A 26 18.90 -2.78 55.06
C ILE A 26 17.57 -3.21 54.42
N GLY A 27 16.57 -3.58 55.22
CA GLY A 27 15.24 -3.92 54.73
C GLY A 27 14.57 -2.78 53.97
N ALA A 28 14.64 -1.55 54.51
CA ALA A 28 14.12 -0.36 53.84
C ALA A 28 14.86 -0.08 52.51
N PHE A 29 16.18 -0.23 52.48
CA PHE A 29 16.98 -0.10 51.25
C PHE A 29 16.59 -1.15 50.20
N VAL A 30 16.37 -2.41 50.59
CA VAL A 30 15.94 -3.48 49.68
C VAL A 30 14.56 -3.19 49.10
N VAL A 31 13.59 -2.81 49.94
CA VAL A 31 12.23 -2.46 49.49
C VAL A 31 12.26 -1.24 48.56
N ALA A 32 13.04 -0.21 48.89
CA ALA A 32 13.20 0.97 48.04
C ALA A 32 13.84 0.62 46.68
N GLY A 33 14.86 -0.24 46.67
CA GLY A 33 15.49 -0.74 45.44
C GLY A 33 14.50 -1.50 44.55
N LEU A 34 13.70 -2.39 45.14
CA LEU A 34 12.64 -3.12 44.42
C LEU A 34 11.57 -2.19 43.86
N ALA A 35 11.10 -1.22 44.65
CA ALA A 35 10.13 -0.22 44.18
C ALA A 35 10.68 0.62 43.02
N GLY A 36 11.98 0.95 43.06
CA GLY A 36 12.68 1.63 41.97
C GLY A 36 12.69 0.81 40.68
N LEU A 37 13.04 -0.48 40.77
CA LEU A 37 13.03 -1.40 39.62
C LEU A 37 11.62 -1.55 39.02
N ILE A 38 10.59 -1.72 39.85
CA ILE A 38 9.20 -1.80 39.39
C ILE A 38 8.81 -0.53 38.62
N THR A 39 9.19 0.64 39.12
CA THR A 39 8.89 1.92 38.45
C THR A 39 9.55 2.01 37.07
N VAL A 40 10.79 1.51 36.93
CA VAL A 40 11.49 1.46 35.65
C VAL A 40 10.76 0.52 34.69
N VAL A 41 10.40 -0.69 35.13
CA VAL A 41 9.69 -1.68 34.30
C VAL A 41 8.35 -1.13 33.81
N ILE A 42 7.57 -0.47 34.68
CA ILE A 42 6.30 0.17 34.31
C ILE A 42 6.52 1.21 33.19
N ARG A 43 7.50 2.09 33.36
CA ARG A 43 7.81 3.14 32.36
C ARG A 43 8.28 2.56 31.02
N LEU A 44 9.03 1.47 31.01
CA LEU A 44 9.38 0.79 29.77
C LEU A 44 8.13 0.18 29.11
N GLY A 45 7.27 -0.46 29.91
CA GLY A 45 5.97 -0.98 29.46
C GLY A 45 5.14 0.07 28.74
N ASP A 46 4.95 1.24 29.36
CA ASP A 46 4.15 2.34 28.79
C ASP A 46 4.70 2.82 27.45
N ARG A 47 6.03 2.93 27.31
CA ARG A 47 6.66 3.33 26.05
C ARG A 47 6.46 2.30 24.94
N THR A 48 6.58 1.01 25.28
CA THR A 48 6.36 -0.06 24.30
C THR A 48 4.90 -0.16 23.87
N ALA A 49 3.96 0.02 24.80
CA ALA A 49 2.53 0.05 24.50
C ALA A 49 2.17 1.20 23.55
N ALA A 50 2.70 2.40 23.82
CA ALA A 50 2.47 3.57 22.96
C ALA A 50 3.06 3.41 21.54
N ASP A 51 4.22 2.75 21.39
CA ASP A 51 4.79 2.49 20.06
C ASP A 51 3.97 1.43 19.29
N LEU A 52 3.49 0.40 19.98
CA LEU A 52 2.64 -0.63 19.39
C LEU A 52 1.31 -0.06 18.90
N GLU A 53 0.63 0.76 19.70
CA GLU A 53 -0.62 1.40 19.31
C GLU A 53 -0.44 2.30 18.06
N ARG A 54 0.70 3.00 17.96
CA ARG A 54 1.03 3.82 16.78
C ARG A 54 1.22 2.96 15.53
N ARG A 55 1.95 1.86 15.64
CA ARG A 55 2.17 0.92 14.52
C ARG A 55 0.88 0.23 14.09
N GLU A 56 0.04 -0.13 15.04
CA GLU A 56 -1.26 -0.73 14.77
C GLU A 56 -2.18 0.26 14.02
N THR A 57 -2.16 1.53 14.41
CA THR A 57 -2.98 2.58 13.76
C THR A 57 -2.60 2.77 12.29
N ILE A 58 -1.31 2.91 11.97
CA ILE A 58 -0.87 3.00 10.56
C ILE A 58 -1.13 1.70 9.82
N GLY A 59 -0.91 0.54 10.44
CA GLY A 59 -1.17 -0.76 9.85
C GLY A 59 -2.65 -0.93 9.46
N ARG A 60 -3.58 -0.52 10.33
CA ARG A 60 -5.02 -0.52 10.02
C ARG A 60 -5.38 0.42 8.87
N ALA A 61 -4.79 1.62 8.85
CA ALA A 61 -5.02 2.60 7.78
C ALA A 61 -4.52 2.10 6.42
N VAL A 62 -3.29 1.55 6.36
CA VAL A 62 -2.70 0.96 5.15
C VAL A 62 -3.49 -0.26 4.69
N ALA A 63 -3.82 -1.19 5.59
CA ALA A 63 -4.62 -2.37 5.24
C ALA A 63 -6.02 -2.00 4.72
N GLY A 64 -6.63 -0.93 5.24
CA GLY A 64 -7.89 -0.39 4.73
C GLY A 64 -7.75 0.13 3.29
N LEU A 65 -6.75 0.97 3.06
CA LEU A 65 -6.40 1.47 1.73
C LEU A 65 -6.09 0.34 0.74
N GLU A 66 -5.33 -0.68 1.14
CA GLU A 66 -5.04 -1.85 0.29
C GLU A 66 -6.31 -2.57 -0.15
N ARG A 67 -7.25 -2.80 0.77
CA ARG A 67 -8.54 -3.44 0.46
C ARG A 67 -9.33 -2.62 -0.54
N GLU A 68 -9.36 -1.29 -0.37
CA GLU A 68 -10.07 -0.40 -1.30
C GLU A 68 -9.39 -0.38 -2.68
N ILE A 69 -8.05 -0.32 -2.76
CA ILE A 69 -7.34 -0.41 -4.05
C ILE A 69 -7.63 -1.74 -4.76
N ARG A 70 -7.66 -2.85 -4.02
CA ARG A 70 -7.99 -4.17 -4.59
C ARG A 70 -9.42 -4.26 -5.08
N GLY A 71 -10.35 -3.58 -4.40
CA GLY A 71 -11.77 -3.50 -4.78
C GLY A 71 -12.11 -2.40 -5.78
N MET A 72 -11.10 -1.75 -6.37
CA MET A 72 -11.27 -0.68 -7.34
C MET A 72 -12.15 -1.12 -8.53
N SER A 73 -13.15 -0.31 -8.88
CA SER A 73 -13.97 -0.50 -10.07
C SER A 73 -13.43 0.29 -11.27
N ARG A 74 -13.87 -0.08 -12.49
CA ARG A 74 -13.53 0.62 -13.75
C ARG A 74 -14.45 1.82 -14.01
N GLY A 75 -14.53 2.75 -13.06
CA GLY A 75 -15.27 4.00 -13.29
C GLY A 75 -14.65 4.78 -14.45
N ARG A 76 -15.50 5.32 -15.33
CA ARG A 76 -15.08 6.13 -16.48
C ARG A 76 -15.84 7.44 -16.51
N PHE A 77 -15.24 8.45 -17.13
CA PHE A 77 -15.93 9.69 -17.44
C PHE A 77 -16.98 9.50 -18.55
N ALA A 78 -18.01 10.32 -18.52
CA ALA A 78 -18.97 10.51 -19.60
C ALA A 78 -18.48 11.62 -20.57
N GLY A 79 -19.27 11.88 -21.63
CA GLY A 79 -19.07 13.04 -22.50
C GLY A 79 -17.79 12.99 -23.35
N GLU A 80 -17.09 14.11 -23.46
CA GLU A 80 -15.89 14.25 -24.30
C GLU A 80 -14.70 13.42 -23.81
N ARG A 81 -14.68 13.07 -22.52
CA ARG A 81 -13.68 12.20 -21.90
C ARG A 81 -14.13 10.74 -21.83
N HIS A 82 -15.15 10.39 -22.61
CA HIS A 82 -15.63 9.02 -22.69
C HIS A 82 -14.49 8.06 -23.07
N GLY A 83 -14.17 7.15 -22.16
CA GLY A 83 -13.04 6.22 -22.29
C GLY A 83 -11.89 6.50 -21.33
N ASP A 84 -11.77 7.70 -20.77
CA ASP A 84 -10.85 7.95 -19.66
C ASP A 84 -11.36 7.28 -18.38
N PHE A 85 -10.46 6.67 -17.62
CA PHE A 85 -10.79 6.19 -16.28
C PHE A 85 -10.93 7.36 -15.31
N LEU A 86 -11.88 7.25 -14.39
CA LEU A 86 -11.97 8.13 -13.21
C LEU A 86 -10.89 7.71 -12.21
N PHE A 87 -9.64 7.95 -12.60
CA PHE A 87 -8.45 7.64 -11.84
C PHE A 87 -7.48 8.81 -11.92
N ALA A 88 -6.92 9.20 -10.78
CA ALA A 88 -5.81 10.14 -10.74
C ALA A 88 -4.81 9.69 -9.67
N GLY A 89 -3.53 9.72 -10.01
CA GLY A 89 -2.46 9.32 -9.12
C GLY A 89 -1.33 10.33 -9.11
N GLY A 90 -0.88 10.71 -7.92
CA GLY A 90 0.34 11.45 -7.68
C GLY A 90 0.99 11.01 -6.38
N SER A 91 2.21 11.48 -6.10
CA SER A 91 3.00 10.99 -4.96
C SER A 91 2.32 11.12 -3.59
N ASP A 92 1.40 12.08 -3.44
CA ASP A 92 0.68 12.39 -2.21
C ASP A 92 -0.85 12.20 -2.31
N ARG A 93 -1.37 11.79 -3.47
CA ARG A 93 -2.81 11.75 -3.72
C ARG A 93 -3.20 10.58 -4.60
N LEU A 94 -4.38 10.03 -4.31
CA LEU A 94 -4.93 8.94 -5.08
C LEU A 94 -6.45 9.13 -5.20
N LEU A 95 -6.97 9.04 -6.41
CA LEU A 95 -8.39 9.08 -6.73
C LEU A 95 -8.72 7.85 -7.58
N PHE A 96 -9.76 7.12 -7.22
CA PHE A 96 -10.27 5.98 -7.97
C PHE A 96 -11.73 5.75 -7.62
N THR A 97 -12.36 4.76 -8.26
CA THR A 97 -13.75 4.40 -7.99
C THR A 97 -13.90 3.08 -7.27
N LEU A 98 -14.94 2.98 -6.46
CA LEU A 98 -15.42 1.75 -5.83
C LEU A 98 -16.89 1.58 -6.17
N ASP A 99 -17.30 0.34 -6.42
CA ASP A 99 -18.71 -0.01 -6.51
C ASP A 99 -19.15 -0.58 -5.16
N ARG A 100 -20.14 0.06 -4.53
CA ARG A 100 -20.67 -0.35 -3.23
C ARG A 100 -22.19 -0.19 -3.18
N PRO A 101 -22.90 -0.97 -2.35
CA PRO A 101 -24.33 -0.77 -2.13
C PRO A 101 -24.59 0.63 -1.57
N ASP A 102 -25.56 1.33 -2.14
CA ASP A 102 -26.07 2.59 -1.60
C ASP A 102 -27.09 2.34 -0.47
N ALA A 103 -27.73 3.41 0.01
CA ALA A 103 -28.74 3.33 1.07
C ALA A 103 -29.98 2.48 0.68
N THR A 104 -30.20 2.26 -0.62
CA THR A 104 -31.28 1.42 -1.14
C THR A 104 -30.86 -0.04 -1.36
N GLY A 105 -29.58 -0.36 -1.15
CA GLY A 105 -28.99 -1.66 -1.42
C GLY A 105 -28.62 -1.89 -2.89
N LEU A 106 -28.79 -0.88 -3.75
CA LEU A 106 -28.39 -0.93 -5.15
C LEU A 106 -26.90 -0.61 -5.29
N LEU A 107 -26.23 -1.25 -6.24
CA LEU A 107 -24.81 -0.98 -6.49
C LEU A 107 -24.66 0.43 -7.08
N ALA A 108 -23.90 1.28 -6.40
CA ALA A 108 -23.57 2.62 -6.83
C ALA A 108 -22.04 2.82 -6.86
N THR A 109 -21.58 3.56 -7.86
CA THR A 109 -20.17 3.92 -7.98
C THR A 109 -19.88 5.17 -7.15
N ALA A 110 -18.89 5.07 -6.28
CA ALA A 110 -18.37 6.18 -5.49
C ALA A 110 -16.93 6.48 -5.89
N ALA A 111 -16.60 7.77 -5.98
CA ALA A 111 -15.23 8.24 -6.13
C ALA A 111 -14.61 8.32 -4.73
N VAL A 112 -13.47 7.66 -4.54
CA VAL A 112 -12.72 7.68 -3.29
C VAL A 112 -11.41 8.41 -3.51
N ALA A 113 -11.15 9.39 -2.66
CA ALA A 113 -9.93 10.18 -2.67
C ALA A 113 -9.15 9.99 -1.37
N TYR A 114 -7.87 9.69 -1.52
CA TYR A 114 -6.87 9.71 -0.47
C TYR A 114 -5.91 10.88 -0.66
N ARG A 115 -5.51 11.49 0.45
CA ARG A 115 -4.46 12.52 0.47
C ARG A 115 -3.51 12.25 1.63
N ALA A 116 -2.25 12.04 1.32
CA ALA A 116 -1.17 12.05 2.27
C ALA A 116 -0.60 13.47 2.40
N GLY A 117 -0.09 13.82 3.57
CA GLY A 117 0.48 15.15 3.77
C GLY A 117 1.06 15.34 5.16
N VAL A 118 1.28 16.58 5.54
CA VAL A 118 1.78 16.97 6.86
C VAL A 118 0.88 18.06 7.44
N VAL A 119 0.43 17.88 8.69
CA VAL A 119 -0.34 18.86 9.46
C VAL A 119 0.30 18.94 10.84
N GLU A 120 0.63 20.16 11.29
CA GLU A 120 1.27 20.39 12.60
C GLU A 120 2.54 19.53 12.82
N ASP A 121 3.39 19.41 11.80
CA ASP A 121 4.62 18.58 11.81
C ASP A 121 4.41 17.07 12.04
N ARG A 122 3.17 16.61 11.83
CA ARG A 122 2.80 15.18 11.83
C ARG A 122 2.35 14.77 10.44
N ALA A 123 2.85 13.63 9.98
CA ALA A 123 2.34 13.01 8.76
C ALA A 123 0.86 12.64 8.96
N VAL A 124 0.02 12.87 7.95
CA VAL A 124 -1.40 12.53 7.96
C VAL A 124 -1.80 11.75 6.72
N LEU A 125 -2.76 10.84 6.88
CA LEU A 125 -3.47 10.21 5.77
C LEU A 125 -4.97 10.52 5.90
N LEU A 126 -5.51 11.18 4.88
CA LEU A 126 -6.90 11.59 4.80
C LEU A 126 -7.63 10.76 3.75
N ARG A 127 -8.90 10.46 4.01
CA ARG A 127 -9.82 9.76 3.10
C ARG A 127 -11.13 10.52 2.99
N THR A 128 -11.65 10.68 1.78
CA THR A 128 -12.99 11.20 1.53
C THR A 128 -13.62 10.47 0.35
N GLU A 129 -14.94 10.53 0.25
CA GLU A 129 -15.68 9.87 -0.82
C GLU A 129 -16.87 10.71 -1.27
N ALA A 130 -17.19 10.63 -2.56
CA ALA A 130 -18.32 11.32 -3.16
C ALA A 130 -19.06 10.37 -4.14
N PRO A 131 -20.39 10.49 -4.27
CA PRO A 131 -21.11 9.73 -5.28
C PRO A 131 -20.70 10.17 -6.69
N VAL A 132 -20.53 9.20 -7.60
CA VAL A 132 -20.28 9.49 -9.03
C VAL A 132 -21.62 9.60 -9.73
N ARG A 133 -21.86 10.74 -10.38
CA ARG A 133 -23.06 10.94 -11.20
C ARG A 133 -22.82 10.37 -12.61
N PRO A 134 -23.84 9.84 -13.30
CA PRO A 134 -23.69 9.26 -14.64
C PRO A 134 -23.21 10.25 -15.72
N ASP A 135 -23.42 11.55 -15.51
CA ASP A 135 -23.05 12.65 -16.41
C ASP A 135 -21.66 13.23 -16.11
N LEU A 136 -20.89 12.64 -15.18
CA LEU A 136 -19.60 13.19 -14.76
C LEU A 136 -18.56 13.11 -15.89
N ASP A 137 -18.07 14.26 -16.35
CA ASP A 137 -17.06 14.41 -17.40
C ASP A 137 -15.74 15.04 -16.90
N ASP A 138 -15.74 15.70 -15.74
CA ASP A 138 -14.53 16.23 -15.07
C ASP A 138 -14.51 15.88 -13.57
N ALA A 139 -13.40 15.31 -13.10
CA ALA A 139 -13.21 14.99 -11.68
C ALA A 139 -13.24 16.22 -10.77
N ARG A 140 -12.96 17.42 -11.31
CA ARG A 140 -13.01 18.67 -10.52
C ARG A 140 -14.42 19.06 -10.10
N THR A 141 -15.46 18.53 -10.76
CA THR A 141 -16.85 18.79 -10.38
C THR A 141 -17.35 17.84 -9.29
N LEU A 142 -16.53 16.87 -8.86
CA LEU A 142 -16.85 16.03 -7.71
C LEU A 142 -16.84 16.89 -6.43
N VAL A 143 -17.95 16.85 -5.71
CA VAL A 143 -18.09 17.53 -4.42
C VAL A 143 -17.82 16.53 -3.31
N PHE A 144 -16.63 16.63 -2.71
CA PHE A 144 -16.25 15.81 -1.58
C PHE A 144 -16.68 16.43 -0.26
N PRO A 145 -17.24 15.64 0.68
CA PRO A 145 -17.43 16.09 2.05
C PRO A 145 -16.07 16.24 2.76
N ALA A 146 -16.12 16.77 3.99
CA ALA A 146 -14.95 16.89 4.84
C ALA A 146 -14.23 15.54 5.00
N PRO A 147 -12.91 15.48 4.79
CA PRO A 147 -12.18 14.23 4.84
C PRO A 147 -12.06 13.69 6.26
N VAL A 148 -12.10 12.36 6.38
CA VAL A 148 -11.81 11.62 7.60
C VAL A 148 -10.30 11.39 7.69
N ARG A 149 -9.74 11.66 8.86
CA ARG A 149 -8.33 11.37 9.16
C ARG A 149 -8.18 9.91 9.57
N LEU A 150 -7.49 9.12 8.76
CA LEU A 150 -7.23 7.71 9.04
C LEU A 150 -5.97 7.51 9.89
N TYR A 151 -4.99 8.40 9.74
CA TYR A 151 -3.71 8.32 10.43
C TYR A 151 -3.15 9.71 10.70
N GLN A 152 -2.47 9.84 11.85
CA GLN A 152 -1.59 10.96 12.17
C GLN A 152 -0.38 10.45 12.95
N GLY A 153 0.84 10.72 12.48
CA GLY A 153 2.03 10.25 13.15
C GLY A 153 3.35 10.69 12.55
N ASP A 154 4.37 9.86 12.72
CA ASP A 154 5.75 10.11 12.33
C ASP A 154 6.11 9.57 10.95
N LEU A 155 5.29 8.66 10.40
CA LEU A 155 5.53 7.99 9.13
C LEU A 155 4.74 8.66 8.00
N ARG A 156 5.44 9.14 6.97
CA ARG A 156 4.84 9.70 5.77
C ARG A 156 4.42 8.58 4.83
N VAL A 157 3.21 8.71 4.30
CA VAL A 157 2.68 7.84 3.25
C VAL A 157 2.98 8.48 1.90
N ALA A 158 3.50 7.70 0.95
CA ALA A 158 3.68 8.12 -0.43
C ALA A 158 3.17 7.04 -1.39
N PHE A 159 2.67 7.49 -2.55
CA PHE A 159 2.18 6.63 -3.61
C PHE A 159 3.17 6.61 -4.77
N ALA A 160 3.25 5.46 -5.44
CA ALA A 160 3.86 5.34 -6.76
C ALA A 160 3.12 4.25 -7.55
N TYR A 161 3.33 4.22 -8.86
CA TYR A 161 2.48 3.49 -9.80
C TYR A 161 3.32 2.64 -10.74
N PHE A 162 2.94 1.38 -10.90
CA PHE A 162 3.57 0.48 -11.87
C PHE A 162 2.87 0.61 -13.22
N ALA A 163 3.57 1.19 -14.18
CA ALA A 163 3.11 1.34 -15.56
C ALA A 163 3.60 0.17 -16.41
N ALA A 164 2.68 -0.60 -16.99
CA ALA A 164 3.04 -1.57 -18.02
C ALA A 164 3.70 -0.86 -19.21
N GLN A 165 4.80 -1.42 -19.70
CA GLN A 165 5.45 -0.98 -20.92
C GLN A 165 4.71 -1.50 -22.15
N ALA A 166 4.68 -0.70 -23.22
CA ALA A 166 3.88 -1.01 -24.41
C ALA A 166 4.43 -2.20 -25.20
N ASP A 167 5.75 -2.42 -25.14
CA ASP A 167 6.51 -3.51 -25.76
C ASP A 167 6.47 -4.82 -24.97
N GLY A 168 5.78 -4.85 -23.83
CA GLY A 168 5.70 -6.02 -22.96
C GLY A 168 6.98 -6.33 -22.18
N SER A 169 7.98 -5.43 -22.18
CA SER A 169 9.27 -5.67 -21.50
C SER A 169 9.21 -5.63 -19.97
N GLY A 170 8.07 -5.23 -19.40
CA GLY A 170 7.85 -5.20 -17.96
C GLY A 170 7.07 -4.00 -17.47
N GLU A 171 7.34 -3.59 -16.23
CA GLU A 171 6.70 -2.48 -15.55
C GLU A 171 7.73 -1.42 -15.17
N VAL A 172 7.37 -0.15 -15.34
CA VAL A 172 8.16 1.00 -14.87
C VAL A 172 7.42 1.66 -13.72
N LEU A 173 8.15 1.92 -12.64
CA LEU A 173 7.63 2.65 -11.49
C LEU A 173 7.69 4.16 -11.76
N THR A 174 6.58 4.86 -11.52
CA THR A 174 6.46 6.32 -11.64
C THR A 174 5.76 6.90 -10.42
N ASP A 175 6.14 8.11 -10.00
CA ASP A 175 5.53 8.77 -8.83
C ASP A 175 4.20 9.46 -9.18
N ASP A 176 3.99 9.78 -10.46
CA ASP A 176 2.76 10.36 -10.98
C ASP A 176 2.15 9.50 -12.08
N TRP A 177 0.82 9.41 -12.11
CA TRP A 177 0.08 8.69 -13.15
C TRP A 177 -0.50 9.65 -14.18
N THR A 178 0.02 9.59 -15.40
CA THR A 178 -0.29 10.54 -16.49
C THR A 178 -1.05 9.91 -17.66
N LYS A 179 -1.51 8.64 -17.51
CA LYS A 179 -2.15 7.87 -18.59
C LYS A 179 -3.67 7.76 -18.32
N PRO A 180 -4.51 8.73 -18.73
CA PRO A 180 -5.92 8.76 -18.34
C PRO A 180 -6.76 7.60 -18.91
N GLY A 181 -6.40 7.06 -20.07
CA GLY A 181 -7.06 5.90 -20.68
C GLY A 181 -6.59 4.53 -20.16
N LYS A 182 -5.69 4.47 -19.16
CA LYS A 182 -5.18 3.22 -18.60
C LYS A 182 -5.11 3.27 -17.08
N LEU A 183 -5.37 2.13 -16.44
CA LEU A 183 -5.08 1.96 -15.01
C LEU A 183 -3.63 1.48 -14.83
N PRO A 184 -3.00 1.77 -13.67
CA PRO A 184 -1.74 1.14 -13.31
C PRO A 184 -1.91 -0.38 -13.16
N ALA A 185 -0.83 -1.13 -13.34
CA ALA A 185 -0.81 -2.56 -13.04
C ALA A 185 -0.83 -2.81 -11.52
N ALA A 186 -0.18 -1.93 -10.76
CA ALA A 186 -0.16 -1.95 -9.32
C ALA A 186 0.12 -0.54 -8.76
N ILE A 187 -0.24 -0.33 -7.50
CA ILE A 187 0.11 0.86 -6.72
C ILE A 187 1.07 0.45 -5.61
N ARG A 188 2.18 1.16 -5.47
CA ARG A 188 3.06 1.07 -4.31
C ARG A 188 2.60 2.07 -3.26
N ILE A 189 2.48 1.62 -2.02
CA ILE A 189 2.30 2.47 -0.84
C ILE A 189 3.58 2.37 -0.03
N ALA A 190 4.30 3.48 0.11
CA ALA A 190 5.54 3.56 0.85
C ALA A 190 5.32 4.30 2.18
N LEU A 191 5.89 3.76 3.26
CA LEU A 191 5.99 4.41 4.56
C LEU A 191 7.43 4.88 4.76
N THR A 192 7.62 6.18 4.96
CA THR A 192 8.93 6.79 5.17
C THR A 192 8.98 7.51 6.51
N ASP A 193 10.11 7.50 7.18
CA ASP A 193 10.30 8.31 8.39
C ASP A 193 10.47 9.81 8.05
N ARG A 194 10.66 10.64 9.08
CA ARG A 194 10.92 12.08 8.88
C ARG A 194 12.22 12.38 8.12
N ALA A 195 13.20 11.49 8.17
CA ALA A 195 14.45 11.62 7.44
C ALA A 195 14.33 11.21 5.96
N GLY A 196 13.18 10.65 5.56
CA GLY A 196 12.95 10.13 4.21
C GLY A 196 13.42 8.69 4.03
N THR A 197 13.83 8.01 5.10
CA THR A 197 14.21 6.60 5.06
C THR A 197 12.97 5.75 4.84
N LEU A 198 13.03 4.82 3.89
CA LEU A 198 11.96 3.84 3.69
C LEU A 198 11.91 2.89 4.90
N VAL A 199 10.78 2.90 5.60
CA VAL A 199 10.49 2.02 6.74
C VAL A 199 9.78 0.77 6.27
N ASP A 200 8.78 0.93 5.39
CA ASP A 200 8.01 -0.18 4.84
C ASP A 200 7.47 0.19 3.44
N SER A 201 7.13 -0.81 2.64
CA SER A 201 6.54 -0.61 1.33
C SER A 201 5.71 -1.83 0.92
N VAL A 202 4.46 -1.58 0.53
CA VAL A 202 3.58 -2.61 -0.01
C VAL A 202 3.25 -2.33 -1.48
N ARG A 203 3.22 -3.38 -2.29
CA ARG A 203 2.73 -3.36 -3.66
C ARG A 203 1.33 -3.95 -3.69
N VAL A 204 0.37 -3.17 -4.17
CA VAL A 204 -1.03 -3.57 -4.30
C VAL A 204 -1.38 -3.75 -5.78
N PRO A 205 -1.57 -4.98 -6.27
CA PRO A 205 -2.00 -5.19 -7.65
C PRO A 205 -3.43 -4.69 -7.84
N ILE A 206 -3.69 -4.06 -8.98
CA ILE A 206 -5.04 -3.68 -9.37
C ILE A 206 -5.66 -4.86 -10.13
N LEU A 207 -6.61 -5.51 -9.48
CA LEU A 207 -7.30 -6.70 -9.97
C LEU A 207 -8.69 -6.31 -10.48
N VAL A 208 -8.78 -5.50 -11.54
CA VAL A 208 -10.10 -5.21 -12.09
C VAL A 208 -10.46 -6.28 -13.11
N ASP A 209 -11.47 -7.08 -12.77
CA ASP A 209 -11.96 -8.20 -13.57
C ASP A 209 -12.06 -7.84 -15.06
N ALA A 210 -11.58 -8.75 -15.91
CA ALA A 210 -11.71 -8.63 -17.35
C ALA A 210 -13.20 -8.50 -17.71
N GLU A 211 -13.51 -7.64 -18.69
CA GLU A 211 -14.88 -7.34 -19.10
C GLU A 211 -15.66 -8.64 -19.39
N PRO A 212 -16.93 -8.74 -18.96
CA PRO A 212 -17.84 -9.79 -19.41
C PRO A 212 -18.03 -9.83 -20.95
N GLY A 213 -17.47 -8.88 -21.70
CA GLY A 213 -17.43 -8.84 -23.16
C GLY A 213 -16.14 -9.36 -23.81
N CYS A 214 -15.06 -9.60 -23.06
CA CYS A 214 -13.79 -10.10 -23.65
C CYS A 214 -13.76 -11.62 -23.85
N ALA A 215 -14.84 -12.33 -23.51
CA ALA A 215 -15.02 -13.75 -23.81
C ALA A 215 -15.75 -14.00 -25.14
N VAL A 216 -16.20 -12.96 -25.85
CA VAL A 216 -16.96 -13.09 -27.09
C VAL A 216 -16.13 -12.56 -28.27
N GLU A 217 -15.81 -13.43 -29.22
CA GLU A 217 -15.15 -13.05 -30.46
C GLU A 217 -15.96 -11.97 -31.20
N GLY A 218 -15.30 -10.86 -31.54
CA GLY A 218 -15.78 -9.94 -32.59
C GLY A 218 -16.47 -8.63 -32.17
N LYS A 219 -16.55 -8.26 -30.88
CA LYS A 219 -17.00 -6.91 -30.49
C LYS A 219 -16.00 -6.25 -29.53
N GLY A 220 -15.25 -5.29 -30.08
CA GLY A 220 -14.23 -4.55 -29.37
C GLY A 220 -14.81 -3.59 -28.35
N PHE A 221 -14.30 -3.66 -27.13
CA PHE A 221 -13.65 -2.57 -26.39
C PHE A 221 -12.67 -3.16 -25.35
N CYS A 222 -11.98 -4.25 -25.71
CA CYS A 222 -11.02 -4.86 -24.81
C CYS A 222 -9.71 -4.07 -24.85
N SER A 223 -9.34 -3.48 -23.72
CA SER A 223 -8.06 -2.78 -23.53
C SER A 223 -6.81 -3.61 -23.85
N LEU A 224 -6.93 -4.94 -23.93
CA LEU A 224 -5.89 -5.87 -24.39
C LEU A 224 -5.90 -6.14 -25.91
N ALA A 225 -7.07 -6.06 -26.57
CA ALA A 225 -7.20 -6.40 -27.99
C ALA A 225 -6.62 -5.32 -28.92
N ASP A 226 -6.64 -4.05 -28.49
CA ASP A 226 -6.01 -2.97 -29.25
C ASP A 226 -4.48 -3.10 -29.31
N GLN A 227 -3.86 -3.79 -28.34
CA GLN A 227 -2.42 -4.00 -28.29
C GLN A 227 -1.96 -5.04 -29.33
N GLN A 228 -2.78 -6.04 -29.66
CA GLN A 228 -2.47 -7.01 -30.73
C GLN A 228 -2.65 -6.41 -32.13
N ARG A 229 -3.67 -5.56 -32.35
CA ARG A 229 -3.90 -4.94 -33.66
C ARG A 229 -2.82 -3.94 -34.07
N GLN A 230 -2.13 -3.32 -33.12
CA GLN A 230 -1.03 -2.38 -33.42
C GLN A 230 0.32 -3.08 -33.67
N GLY A 231 0.48 -4.35 -33.29
CA GLY A 231 1.69 -5.14 -33.55
C GLY A 231 1.73 -5.79 -34.94
N GLU A 232 0.58 -5.94 -35.60
CA GLU A 232 0.45 -6.69 -36.87
C GLU A 232 0.52 -5.82 -38.14
N GLY A 233 0.87 -4.54 -37.99
CA GLY A 233 0.92 -3.56 -39.09
C GLY A 233 2.29 -3.32 -39.73
N ALA A 234 3.36 -3.98 -39.28
CA ALA A 234 4.72 -3.73 -39.77
C ALA A 234 5.27 -4.90 -40.60
N ALA A 235 4.73 -5.10 -41.80
CA ALA A 235 5.41 -5.82 -42.87
C ALA A 235 5.79 -4.81 -43.98
N PRO A 236 7.08 -4.71 -44.38
CA PRO A 236 7.49 -3.79 -45.43
C PRO A 236 7.01 -4.29 -46.79
N GLN A 237 6.35 -3.41 -47.54
CA GLN A 237 5.96 -3.63 -48.94
C GLN A 237 7.23 -3.69 -49.81
N GLY A 238 7.57 -4.88 -50.29
CA GLY A 238 8.57 -5.10 -51.34
C GLY A 238 7.92 -5.13 -52.71
N GLU A 239 8.49 -4.36 -53.64
CA GLU A 239 8.06 -4.12 -55.03
C GLU A 239 7.85 -5.36 -55.92
N PRO A 240 7.09 -5.22 -57.04
CA PRO A 240 6.66 -6.33 -57.89
C PRO A 240 7.68 -6.66 -58.99
N GLY A 241 8.07 -7.93 -59.13
CA GLY A 241 8.84 -8.35 -60.30
C GLY A 241 9.17 -9.84 -60.40
N ALA A 242 8.94 -10.37 -61.61
CA ALA A 242 9.56 -11.54 -62.24
C ALA A 242 8.71 -12.82 -62.38
N ARG A 243 8.14 -12.97 -63.58
CA ARG A 243 7.69 -14.24 -64.17
C ARG A 243 8.89 -15.16 -64.44
N PRO A 244 8.80 -16.48 -64.18
CA PRO A 244 9.72 -17.43 -64.77
C PRO A 244 9.14 -18.03 -66.06
N ASN A 245 9.81 -17.70 -67.16
CA ASN A 245 9.75 -18.36 -68.46
C ASN A 245 10.20 -19.82 -68.34
N ARG A 246 9.39 -20.78 -68.82
CA ARG A 246 9.77 -22.20 -68.89
C ARG A 246 9.45 -22.73 -70.28
N ASN A 247 10.42 -22.67 -71.18
CA ASN A 247 10.41 -23.48 -72.39
C ASN A 247 11.82 -23.79 -72.88
N ARG A 248 11.95 -24.96 -73.52
CA ARG A 248 13.12 -25.59 -74.19
C ARG A 248 14.12 -26.34 -73.29
N ASN A 249 14.50 -27.60 -73.55
CA ASN A 249 14.47 -28.42 -74.76
C ASN A 249 14.38 -29.93 -74.41
N GLY A 250 13.77 -30.72 -75.31
CA GLY A 250 13.78 -32.20 -75.32
C GLY A 250 15.13 -32.80 -75.74
N PRO A 251 15.20 -34.14 -75.95
CA PRO A 251 14.86 -34.67 -77.28
C PRO A 251 14.21 -36.08 -77.34
N ALA A 252 13.68 -36.39 -78.54
CA ALA A 252 13.57 -37.68 -79.27
C ALA A 252 12.98 -38.93 -78.56
N ALA A 253 11.81 -39.48 -78.92
CA ALA A 253 11.40 -40.22 -80.14
C ALA A 253 11.70 -41.74 -80.13
N ALA A 254 10.65 -42.58 -80.07
CA ALA A 254 10.44 -43.88 -80.77
C ALA A 254 9.09 -44.50 -80.28
N ARG A 255 7.98 -44.51 -81.04
CA ARG A 255 7.51 -45.39 -82.15
C ARG A 255 7.03 -46.82 -81.75
N VAL A 256 5.81 -47.14 -82.25
CA VAL A 256 5.26 -48.47 -82.64
C VAL A 256 4.68 -49.27 -81.45
N ARG A 257 3.43 -49.75 -81.43
CA ARG A 257 2.46 -50.16 -82.46
C ARG A 257 1.03 -49.99 -81.95
#